data_AF-A0A0C9TDM5-F1
#
_entry.id   AF-A0A0C9TDM5-F1
#
_cell.length_a   1.000
_cell.length_b   1.000
_cell.length_c   1.000
_cell.angle_alpha   90.00
_cell.angle_beta   90.00
_cell.angle_gamma   90.00
#
_symmetry.space_group_name_H-M   'P 1'
#
loop_
_entity.id
_entity.type
_entity.pdbx_description
1 polymer ?
#
loop_
_entity_poly.entity_id
_entity_poly.type
_entity_poly.pdbx_seq_one_letter_code
_entity_poly.pdbx_strand_id
1 'polypeptide(L)'
;MAEWCFHCRWLNDPEKPGLYGETFYNRESRYSLNCQVVVMPHNLIIMDYALGHPGSVHDAWAFQGTHITSNPPTFIPCNHWTWADSAYPTGGHP
;
A
#
# COMPACT_ATOMS: atom_id res chain seq x y z
N MET A 1 0.93 19.69 10.11
CA MET A 1 1.49 18.48 10.73
C MET A 1 0.88 17.32 9.97
N ALA A 2 1.68 16.55 9.23
CA ALA A 2 1.18 15.39 8.51
C ALA A 2 1.19 14.19 9.44
N GLU A 3 0.15 13.36 9.39
CA GLU A 3 -0.05 12.28 10.36
C GLU A 3 0.05 10.89 9.76
N TRP A 4 0.11 10.79 8.43
CA TRP A 4 0.00 9.51 7.72
C TRP A 4 0.96 9.49 6.53
N CYS A 5 1.64 8.36 6.34
CA CYS A 5 2.56 8.13 5.24
C CYS A 5 2.16 6.87 4.47
N PHE A 6 2.11 6.99 3.14
CA PHE A 6 1.93 5.87 2.23
C PHE A 6 3.28 5.37 1.73
N HIS A 7 3.58 4.10 1.98
CA HIS A 7 4.80 3.48 1.49
C HIS A 7 4.46 2.23 0.67
N CYS A 8 4.85 2.23 -0.62
CA CYS A 8 4.87 1.03 -1.45
C CYS A 8 6.20 0.31 -1.28
N ARG A 9 6.14 -0.96 -0.88
CA ARG A 9 7.33 -1.79 -0.72
C ARG A 9 7.10 -3.16 -1.36
N TRP A 10 8.12 -3.59 -2.09
CA TRP A 10 8.28 -4.99 -2.47
C TRP A 10 8.76 -5.77 -1.25
N LEU A 11 7.88 -6.61 -0.72
CA LEU A 11 8.24 -7.60 0.27
C LEU A 11 8.81 -8.80 -0.46
N ASN A 12 10.08 -9.11 -0.18
CA ASN A 12 10.76 -10.28 -0.72
C ASN A 12 10.73 -11.39 0.33
N ASP A 13 10.29 -12.58 -0.08
CA ASP A 13 10.29 -13.77 0.75
C ASP A 13 11.43 -14.71 0.31
N PRO A 14 12.33 -15.13 1.22
CA PRO A 14 13.33 -16.15 0.90
C PRO A 14 12.71 -17.54 0.69
N GLU A 15 11.52 -17.81 1.21
CA GLU A 15 10.85 -19.11 1.13
C GLU A 15 9.56 -19.04 0.30
N LYS A 16 9.18 -20.17 -0.30
CA LYS A 16 7.96 -20.26 -1.08
C LYS A 16 6.75 -20.16 -0.12
N PRO A 17 5.83 -19.20 -0.34
CA PRO A 17 4.62 -19.14 0.46
C PRO A 17 3.80 -20.43 0.32
N GLY A 18 3.30 -20.94 1.44
CA GLY A 18 2.49 -22.16 1.46
C GLY A 18 1.17 -22.05 0.68
N LEU A 19 0.67 -20.82 0.52
CA LEU A 19 -0.53 -20.48 -0.26
C LEU A 19 -0.13 -19.70 -1.50
N TYR A 20 -0.55 -20.19 -2.67
CA TYR A 20 -0.35 -19.53 -3.97
C TYR A 20 1.12 -19.13 -4.27
N GLY A 21 2.11 -19.85 -3.74
CA GLY A 21 3.52 -19.47 -3.87
C GLY A 21 4.00 -19.25 -5.31
N GLU A 22 3.47 -20.03 -6.27
CA GLU A 22 3.78 -19.84 -7.70
C GLU A 22 3.31 -18.48 -8.25
N THR A 23 2.22 -17.94 -7.69
CA THR A 23 1.66 -16.65 -8.10
C THR A 23 2.60 -15.50 -7.73
N PHE A 24 3.40 -15.65 -6.68
CA PHE A 24 4.33 -14.62 -6.20
C PHE A 24 5.76 -14.77 -6.74
N TYR A 25 6.03 -15.81 -7.54
CA TYR A 25 7.35 -16.05 -8.10
C TYR A 25 7.58 -15.17 -9.33
N ASN A 26 8.55 -14.26 -9.24
CA ASN A 26 8.81 -13.27 -10.28
C ASN A 26 9.86 -13.74 -11.31
N ARG A 27 10.05 -12.96 -12.39
CA ARG A 27 11.03 -13.25 -13.45
C ARG A 27 12.47 -13.30 -12.95
N GLU A 28 12.78 -12.63 -11.84
CA GLU A 28 14.10 -12.66 -11.21
C GLU A 28 14.31 -13.91 -10.33
N SER A 29 13.39 -14.87 -10.37
CA SER A 29 13.44 -16.08 -9.54
C SER A 29 13.38 -15.79 -8.04
N ARG A 30 12.61 -14.75 -7.65
CA ARG A 30 12.37 -14.40 -6.25
C ARG A 30 10.86 -14.43 -5.95
N TYR A 31 10.51 -14.79 -4.73
CA TYR A 31 9.15 -14.56 -4.24
C TYR A 31 9.02 -13.10 -3.83
N SER A 32 8.10 -12.38 -4.47
CA SER A 32 7.90 -10.96 -4.19
C SER A 32 6.42 -10.58 -4.23
N LEU A 33 6.05 -9.69 -3.32
CA LEU A 33 4.70 -9.16 -3.12
C LEU A 33 4.78 -7.63 -3.17
N ASN A 34 3.91 -6.98 -3.94
CA ASN A 34 3.71 -5.53 -3.79
C ASN A 34 2.77 -5.32 -2.60
N CYS A 35 3.26 -4.68 -1.55
CA CYS A 35 2.44 -4.31 -0.41
C CYS A 35 2.53 -2.80 -0.20
N GLN A 36 1.38 -2.16 -0.09
CA GLN A 36 1.27 -0.78 0.33
C GLN A 36 0.78 -0.73 1.76
N VAL A 37 1.48 0.04 2.59
CA VAL A 37 1.17 0.16 4.02
C VAL A 37 0.96 1.62 4.37
N VAL A 38 -0.07 1.87 5.17
CA VAL A 38 -0.39 3.17 5.75
C VAL A 38 0.03 3.15 7.21
N VAL A 39 0.98 4.00 7.55
CA VAL A 39 1.52 4.07 8.92
C VAL A 39 1.34 5.45 9.51
N MET A 40 1.03 5.47 10.81
CA MET A 40 1.15 6.67 11.63
C MET A 40 2.60 6.79 12.13
N PRO A 41 3.38 7.78 11.68
CA PRO A 41 4.80 7.86 12.03
C PRO A 41 5.03 8.18 13.51
N HIS A 42 4.05 8.77 14.20
CA HIS A 42 4.18 9.17 15.59
C HIS A 42 4.10 8.01 16.59
N ASN A 43 3.39 6.93 16.24
CA ASN A 43 3.22 5.75 17.10
C ASN A 43 3.52 4.42 16.38
N LEU A 44 3.94 4.47 15.10
CA LEU A 44 4.29 3.34 14.25
C LEU A 44 3.16 2.32 14.07
N ILE A 45 1.90 2.73 14.25
CA ILE A 45 0.75 1.86 14.05
C ILE A 45 0.46 1.73 12.55
N ILE A 46 0.32 0.49 12.09
CA ILE A 46 -0.20 0.17 10.76
C ILE A 46 -1.72 0.30 10.81
N MET A 47 -2.25 1.22 10.02
CA MET A 47 -3.66 1.58 10.06
C MET A 47 -4.46 1.00 8.90
N ASP A 48 -3.78 0.79 7.77
CA ASP A 48 -4.35 0.14 6.61
C ASP A 48 -3.22 -0.45 5.75
N TYR A 49 -3.55 -1.44 4.93
CA TYR A 49 -2.64 -2.01 3.96
C TYR A 49 -3.40 -2.59 2.77
N ALA A 50 -2.76 -2.61 1.60
CA ALA A 50 -3.25 -3.31 0.43
C ALA A 50 -2.15 -4.16 -0.20
N LEU A 51 -2.54 -5.33 -0.69
CA LEU A 51 -1.66 -6.21 -1.44
C LEU A 51 -1.95 -6.01 -2.93
N GLY A 52 -0.93 -5.60 -3.68
CA GLY A 52 -0.97 -5.55 -5.13
C GLY A 52 -0.86 -6.95 -5.73
N HIS A 53 -1.50 -7.16 -6.88
CA HIS A 53 -1.33 -8.41 -7.62
C HIS A 53 0.14 -8.56 -8.04
N PRO A 54 0.69 -9.79 -7.98
CA PRO A 54 2.03 -10.04 -8.47
C PRO A 54 2.12 -9.73 -9.97
N GLY A 55 3.03 -8.82 -10.31
CA GLY A 55 3.17 -8.24 -11.65
C GLY A 55 3.38 -6.73 -11.56
N SER A 56 3.64 -6.08 -12.71
CA SER A 56 3.79 -4.62 -12.81
C SER A 56 2.44 -3.90 -12.71
N VAL A 57 1.62 -4.26 -11.72
CA VAL A 57 0.44 -3.46 -11.38
C VAL A 57 0.95 -2.18 -10.73
N HIS A 58 0.60 -1.04 -11.31
CA HIS A 58 1.02 0.26 -10.83
C HIS A 58 0.63 0.45 -9.37
N ASP A 59 1.54 1.03 -8.57
CA ASP A 59 1.35 1.34 -7.15
C ASP A 59 0.03 2.07 -6.87
N ALA A 60 -0.41 2.93 -7.80
CA ALA A 60 -1.70 3.61 -7.76
C ALA A 60 -2.91 2.66 -7.66
N TRP A 61 -2.84 1.48 -8.27
CA TRP A 61 -3.94 0.51 -8.27
C TRP A 61 -4.01 -0.27 -6.95
N ALA A 62 -2.85 -0.62 -6.38
CA ALA A 62 -2.79 -1.17 -5.03
C ALA A 62 -3.35 -0.16 -4.01
N PHE A 63 -3.05 1.13 -4.20
CA PHE A 63 -3.55 2.20 -3.35
C PHE A 63 -5.07 2.32 -3.39
N GLN A 64 -5.67 2.29 -4.57
CA GLN A 64 -7.13 2.30 -4.74
C GLN A 64 -7.82 1.10 -4.07
N GLY A 65 -7.09 0.02 -3.82
CA GLY A 65 -7.60 -1.13 -3.07
C GLY A 65 -7.61 -0.95 -1.54
N THR A 66 -7.02 0.12 -1.02
CA THR A 66 -6.98 0.39 0.43
C THR A 66 -8.31 0.93 0.94
N HIS A 67 -8.63 0.63 2.19
CA HIS A 67 -9.87 1.10 2.82
C HIS A 67 -9.87 2.62 3.04
N ILE A 68 -8.69 3.21 3.24
CA ILE A 68 -8.50 4.67 3.32
C ILE A 68 -8.87 5.39 2.02
N THR A 69 -8.73 4.75 0.85
CA THR A 69 -9.22 5.35 -0.42
C THR A 69 -10.73 5.18 -0.60
N SER A 70 -11.30 4.07 -0.10
CA SER A 70 -12.74 3.82 -0.21
C SER A 70 -13.56 4.65 0.78
N ASN A 71 -13.01 4.99 1.94
CA ASN A 71 -13.68 5.79 2.97
C ASN A 71 -12.72 6.75 3.70
N PRO A 72 -12.18 7.77 3.00
CA PRO A 72 -11.18 8.69 3.56
C PRO A 72 -11.57 9.36 4.88
N PRO A 73 -12.80 9.88 5.08
CA PRO A 73 -13.16 10.61 6.29
C PRO A 73 -13.08 9.80 7.59
N THR A 74 -13.10 8.46 7.49
CA THR A 74 -13.01 7.57 8.66
C THR A 74 -11.56 7.42 9.15
N PHE A 75 -10.58 7.58 8.25
CA PHE A 75 -9.15 7.37 8.53
C PHE A 75 -8.37 8.68 8.57
N ILE A 76 -8.82 9.70 7.85
CA ILE A 76 -8.20 11.03 7.78
C ILE A 76 -9.24 12.01 8.31
N PRO A 77 -9.19 12.37 9.61
CA PRO A 77 -10.15 13.31 10.18
C PRO A 77 -10.01 14.70 9.53
N CYS A 78 -11.06 15.52 9.60
CA CYS A 78 -11.03 16.90 9.11
C CYS A 78 -9.79 17.65 9.65
N ASN A 79 -9.13 18.40 8.77
CA ASN A 79 -7.88 19.14 9.01
C ASN A 79 -6.59 18.30 9.09
N HIS A 80 -6.65 16.99 8.85
CA HIS A 80 -5.48 16.15 8.66
C HIS A 80 -5.21 15.90 7.18
N TRP A 81 -3.97 15.56 6.87
CA TRP A 81 -3.53 15.29 5.50
C TRP A 81 -2.39 14.29 5.51
N THR A 82 -2.19 13.66 4.36
CA THR A 82 -1.31 12.52 4.18
C THR A 82 -0.23 12.85 3.15
N TRP A 83 0.99 12.34 3.34
CA TRP A 83 2.00 12.35 2.29
C TRP A 83 1.91 11.09 1.44
N ALA A 84 1.84 11.28 0.14
CA ALA A 84 1.84 10.20 -0.85
C ALA A 84 2.84 10.54 -1.96
N ASP A 85 3.32 9.51 -2.67
CA ASP A 85 4.06 9.71 -3.91
C ASP A 85 3.21 10.49 -4.94
N SER A 86 3.87 11.29 -5.78
CA SER A 86 3.22 12.01 -6.89
C SER A 86 2.50 11.10 -7.90
N ALA A 87 2.87 9.82 -7.97
CA ALA A 87 2.24 8.84 -8.84
C ALA A 87 0.85 8.39 -8.37
N TYR A 88 0.48 8.67 -7.11
CA TYR A 88 -0.87 8.37 -6.64
C TYR A 88 -1.86 9.35 -7.23
N PRO A 89 -3.03 8.87 -7.69
CA PRO A 89 -4.08 9.76 -8.13
C PRO A 89 -4.43 10.69 -6.98
N THR A 90 -4.21 11.99 -7.19
CA THR A 90 -4.80 13.04 -6.38
C THR A 90 -6.28 13.08 -6.72
N GLY A 91 -7.02 12.05 -6.30
CA GLY A 91 -8.47 12.14 -6.30
C GLY A 91 -8.81 13.43 -5.57
N GLY A 92 -9.42 14.38 -6.29
CA GLY A 92 -10.02 15.52 -5.65
C GLY A 92 -10.86 15.00 -4.48
N HIS A 93 -10.74 15.66 -3.33
CA HIS A 93 -11.86 15.67 -2.40
C HIS A 93 -13.15 15.88 -3.22
N PRO A 94 -14.26 15.20 -2.90
CA PRO A 94 -15.51 15.38 -3.62
C PRO A 94 -15.86 16.86 -3.81
#